data_AF-A0AAI8VCM9-F1
#
_entry.id   AF-A0AAI8VCM9-F1
#
_cell.length_a   1.000
_cell.length_b   1.000
_cell.length_c   1.000
_cell.angle_alpha   90.00
_cell.angle_beta   90.00
_cell.angle_gamma   90.00
#
_symmetry.space_group_name_H-M   'P 1'
#
loop_
_entity.id
_entity.type
_entity.pdbx_description
1 polymer ?
#
loop_
_entity_poly.entity_id
_entity_poly.type
_entity_poly.pdbx_seq_one_letter_code
_entity_poly.pdbx_strand_id
1 'polypeptide(L)'
;MTSTDSRPFRFLDLPVKIRNAVYRMLLCNFEHAPTRVAVQGTSDFEKLRTAKHSIEPAVLCTNQQIHREAYDVMVRENGFVHVKCVGGLPLGIGLMASCVPIVTQNAAAADRFRGYILSVSLCANRDSPRALSVSDHPLFAPCSLIILSRDLDGFCRAVADADIHIPGCSKLLVMSITVAPKLAQLLPMSQKSIGAFLTEKMQETVLSPFRRLRGLKAVQVHGHVSRELANAVRDQMG
;
A
#
# COMPACT_ATOMS: atom_id res chain seq x y z
N MET A 1 47.26 -34.06 -15.14
CA MET A 1 45.79 -34.15 -15.00
C MET A 1 45.26 -32.76 -14.71
N THR A 2 44.28 -32.33 -15.50
CA THR A 2 43.86 -30.94 -15.71
C THR A 2 43.14 -30.34 -14.51
N SER A 3 43.69 -29.23 -13.99
CA SER A 3 43.04 -28.33 -13.04
C SER A 3 41.78 -27.75 -13.69
N THR A 4 40.60 -28.20 -13.26
CA THR A 4 39.33 -27.55 -13.61
C THR A 4 39.29 -26.18 -12.97
N ASP A 5 39.50 -25.14 -13.79
CA ASP A 5 39.46 -23.73 -13.41
C ASP A 5 38.00 -23.34 -13.08
N SER A 6 37.50 -23.73 -11.90
CA SER A 6 36.13 -23.46 -11.46
C SER A 6 35.99 -22.02 -10.98
N ARG A 7 36.00 -21.07 -11.92
CA ARG A 7 35.72 -19.67 -11.57
C ARG A 7 34.27 -19.56 -11.07
N PRO A 8 34.04 -18.93 -9.91
CA PRO A 8 32.70 -18.76 -9.39
C PRO A 8 31.87 -17.91 -10.34
N PHE A 9 30.66 -18.39 -10.62
CA PHE A 9 29.69 -17.69 -11.44
C PHE A 9 29.35 -16.32 -10.81
N ARG A 10 29.47 -15.25 -11.59
CA ARG A 10 29.18 -13.89 -11.12
C ARG A 10 27.77 -13.51 -11.52
N PHE A 11 26.92 -13.26 -10.53
CA PHE A 11 25.53 -12.87 -10.76
C PHE A 11 25.37 -11.63 -11.66
N LEU A 12 26.31 -10.67 -11.59
CA LEU A 12 26.28 -9.47 -12.42
C LEU A 12 26.61 -9.71 -13.90
N ASP A 13 27.21 -10.86 -14.24
CA ASP A 13 27.48 -11.24 -15.63
C ASP A 13 26.20 -11.75 -16.33
N LEU A 14 25.13 -12.02 -15.58
CA LEU A 14 23.82 -12.33 -16.15
C LEU A 14 23.21 -11.12 -16.86
N PRO A 15 22.46 -11.31 -17.96
CA PRO A 15 21.65 -10.24 -18.55
C PRO A 15 20.64 -9.66 -17.54
N VAL A 16 20.39 -8.35 -17.62
CA VAL A 16 19.47 -7.63 -16.71
C VAL A 16 18.08 -8.28 -16.64
N LYS A 17 17.59 -8.85 -17.74
CA LYS A 17 16.30 -9.54 -17.80
C LYS A 17 16.26 -10.77 -16.87
N ILE A 18 17.36 -11.51 -16.78
CA ILE A 18 17.49 -12.68 -15.90
C ILE A 18 17.61 -12.22 -14.45
N ARG A 19 18.44 -11.19 -14.19
CA ARG A 19 18.55 -10.61 -12.83
C ARG A 19 17.20 -10.12 -12.31
N ASN A 20 16.42 -9.43 -13.15
CA ASN A 20 15.08 -8.97 -12.81
C ASN A 20 14.12 -10.13 -12.50
N ALA A 21 14.19 -11.24 -13.24
CA ALA A 21 13.40 -12.43 -12.93
C ALA A 21 13.75 -13.01 -11.55
N VAL A 22 15.04 -13.08 -11.22
CA VAL A 22 15.50 -13.49 -9.89
C VAL A 22 15.00 -12.53 -8.80
N TYR A 23 15.09 -11.21 -9.01
CA TYR A 23 14.56 -10.24 -8.05
C TYR A 23 13.05 -10.39 -7.83
N ARG A 24 12.26 -10.67 -8.88
CA ARG A 24 10.82 -10.93 -8.72
C ARG A 24 10.55 -12.14 -7.84
N MET A 25 11.29 -13.24 -8.07
CA MET A 25 11.14 -14.45 -7.27
C MET A 25 11.47 -14.21 -5.80
N LEU A 26 12.51 -13.40 -5.53
CA LEU A 26 12.95 -13.10 -4.16
C LEU A 26 12.10 -12.04 -3.46
N LEU A 27 11.50 -11.07 -4.17
CA LEU A 27 10.94 -9.87 -3.54
C LEU A 27 9.45 -9.65 -3.78
N CYS A 28 8.81 -10.43 -4.65
CA CYS A 28 7.42 -10.18 -5.08
C CYS A 28 6.48 -11.36 -4.80
N ASN A 29 6.91 -12.37 -4.05
CA ASN A 29 6.10 -13.55 -3.75
C ASN A 29 5.23 -13.35 -2.50
N PHE A 30 4.12 -12.62 -2.67
CA PHE A 30 3.06 -12.47 -1.68
C PHE A 30 1.85 -13.32 -2.07
N GLU A 31 1.27 -14.05 -1.12
CA GLU A 31 0.03 -14.79 -1.32
C GLU A 31 -1.16 -13.84 -1.58
N HIS A 32 -2.17 -14.33 -2.29
CA HIS A 32 -3.41 -13.60 -2.50
C HIS A 32 -4.24 -13.52 -1.21
N ALA A 33 -5.08 -12.49 -1.12
CA ALA A 33 -6.09 -12.41 -0.08
C ALA A 33 -6.95 -13.68 -0.08
N PRO A 34 -7.23 -14.26 1.10
CA PRO A 34 -8.12 -15.41 1.22
C PRO A 34 -9.54 -15.05 0.74
N THR A 35 -10.28 -16.03 0.24
CA THR A 35 -11.68 -15.81 -0.14
C THR A 35 -12.64 -15.81 1.06
N ARG A 36 -12.21 -16.34 2.22
CA ARG A 36 -13.06 -16.48 3.42
C ARG A 36 -12.27 -16.21 4.70
N VAL A 37 -12.95 -15.62 5.69
CA VAL A 37 -12.47 -15.51 7.07
C VAL A 37 -12.89 -16.79 7.81
N ALA A 38 -11.94 -17.53 8.35
CA ALA A 38 -12.21 -18.44 9.45
C ALA A 38 -12.06 -17.61 10.72
N VAL A 39 -13.15 -17.05 11.25
CA VAL A 39 -13.11 -16.31 12.52
C VAL A 39 -12.97 -17.37 13.62
N GLN A 40 -11.78 -17.50 14.21
CA GLN A 40 -11.56 -18.37 15.36
C GLN A 40 -11.55 -17.53 16.64
N GLY A 41 -12.74 -17.07 17.04
CA GLY A 41 -12.96 -16.43 18.35
C GLY A 41 -12.76 -14.91 18.39
N THR A 42 -13.08 -14.32 19.55
CA THR A 42 -13.15 -12.87 19.80
C THR A 42 -11.80 -12.23 20.11
N SER A 43 -10.73 -13.01 20.29
CA SER A 43 -9.36 -12.50 20.50
C SER A 43 -8.64 -12.10 19.21
N ASP A 44 -9.17 -12.47 18.05
CA ASP A 44 -8.55 -12.19 16.74
C ASP A 44 -8.77 -10.74 16.26
N PHE A 45 -9.68 -9.99 16.91
CA PHE A 45 -9.97 -8.60 16.55
C PHE A 45 -8.77 -7.65 16.76
N GLU A 46 -7.74 -8.07 17.49
CA GLU A 46 -6.54 -7.27 17.74
C GLU A 46 -5.44 -7.44 16.69
N LYS A 47 -5.48 -8.48 15.86
CA LYS A 47 -4.40 -8.79 14.91
C LYS A 47 -4.92 -8.75 13.48
N LEU A 48 -4.77 -7.57 12.88
CA LEU A 48 -4.88 -7.41 11.44
C LEU A 48 -4.03 -8.48 10.73
N ARG A 49 -4.58 -9.05 9.66
CA ARG A 49 -3.97 -10.18 8.97
C ARG A 49 -2.70 -9.76 8.23
N THR A 50 -1.55 -10.26 8.66
CA THR A 50 -0.29 -10.06 7.94
C THR A 50 -0.30 -10.80 6.60
N ALA A 51 0.21 -10.15 5.55
CA ALA A 51 0.39 -10.76 4.24
C ALA A 51 1.37 -11.93 4.34
N LYS A 52 0.93 -13.13 3.96
CA LYS A 52 1.81 -14.29 3.86
C LYS A 52 2.71 -14.14 2.64
N HIS A 53 3.99 -14.43 2.82
CA HIS A 53 4.98 -14.23 1.77
C HIS A 53 6.22 -15.11 1.97
N SER A 54 6.96 -15.34 0.90
CA SER A 54 8.29 -15.97 0.95
C SER A 54 9.34 -15.04 0.34
N ILE A 55 9.36 -13.78 0.81
CA ILE A 55 10.32 -12.77 0.34
C ILE A 55 11.64 -12.87 1.09
N GLU A 56 12.74 -12.63 0.37
CA GLU A 56 14.11 -12.66 0.86
C GLU A 56 14.75 -11.27 0.68
N PRO A 57 14.49 -10.31 1.59
CA PRO A 57 14.92 -8.93 1.44
C PRO A 57 16.45 -8.76 1.55
N ALA A 58 17.17 -9.77 2.04
CA ALA A 58 18.63 -9.75 2.19
C ALA A 58 19.37 -9.42 0.88
N VAL A 59 18.79 -9.75 -0.28
CA VAL A 59 19.36 -9.39 -1.59
C VAL A 59 19.55 -7.88 -1.75
N LEU A 60 18.67 -7.05 -1.15
CA LEU A 60 18.77 -5.60 -1.16
C LEU A 60 20.03 -5.09 -0.46
N CYS A 61 20.62 -5.87 0.43
CA CYS A 61 21.81 -5.51 1.21
C CYS A 61 23.13 -5.91 0.52
N THR A 62 23.10 -6.49 -0.68
CA THR A 62 24.30 -7.09 -1.31
C THR A 62 25.30 -6.05 -1.79
N ASN A 63 24.89 -5.15 -2.70
CA ASN A 63 25.69 -4.03 -3.19
C ASN A 63 24.77 -2.97 -3.82
N GLN A 64 25.32 -1.79 -4.14
CA GLN A 64 24.52 -0.67 -4.65
C GLN A 64 23.82 -0.95 -5.98
N GLN A 65 24.44 -1.69 -6.90
CA GLN A 65 23.82 -2.01 -8.19
C GLN A 65 22.64 -2.97 -7.98
N ILE A 66 22.87 -4.07 -7.26
CA ILE A 66 21.83 -5.05 -6.94
C ILE A 66 20.70 -4.38 -6.16
N HIS A 67 21.02 -3.57 -5.15
CA HIS A 67 20.02 -2.79 -4.40
C HIS A 67 19.14 -1.98 -5.35
N ARG A 68 19.73 -1.19 -6.26
CA ARG A 68 18.97 -0.32 -7.17
C ARG A 68 18.07 -1.13 -8.11
N GLU A 69 18.60 -2.17 -8.74
CA GLU A 69 17.83 -3.01 -9.66
C GLU A 69 16.70 -3.76 -8.95
N ALA A 70 17.01 -4.40 -7.83
CA ALA A 70 16.07 -5.21 -7.07
C ALA A 70 14.99 -4.35 -6.40
N TYR A 71 15.36 -3.20 -5.84
CA TYR A 71 14.40 -2.24 -5.25
C TYR A 71 13.41 -1.73 -6.30
N ASP A 72 13.89 -1.42 -7.50
CA ASP A 72 13.03 -0.96 -8.60
C ASP A 72 12.04 -2.03 -9.07
N VAL A 73 12.47 -3.30 -9.14
CA VAL A 73 11.57 -4.43 -9.41
C VAL A 73 10.56 -4.58 -8.28
N MET A 74 11.02 -4.58 -7.02
CA MET A 74 10.17 -4.77 -5.85
C MET A 74 9.06 -3.72 -5.75
N VAL A 75 9.37 -2.44 -5.98
CA VAL A 75 8.38 -1.35 -5.89
C VAL A 75 7.34 -1.44 -7.01
N ARG A 76 7.78 -1.66 -8.25
CA ARG A 76 6.87 -1.68 -9.41
C ARG A 76 5.93 -2.87 -9.39
N GLU A 77 6.44 -4.06 -9.05
CA GLU A 77 5.67 -5.30 -9.14
C GLU A 77 4.71 -5.46 -7.95
N ASN A 78 5.10 -5.02 -6.74
CA ASN A 78 4.24 -5.12 -5.56
C ASN A 78 3.25 -3.96 -5.43
N GLY A 79 3.58 -2.78 -5.99
CA GLY A 79 2.71 -1.61 -5.96
C GLY A 79 2.29 -1.20 -4.55
N PHE A 80 3.25 -1.04 -3.64
CA PHE A 80 2.94 -0.76 -2.25
C PHE A 80 2.11 0.52 -2.06
N VAL A 81 1.14 0.45 -1.16
CA VAL A 81 0.28 1.56 -0.77
C VAL A 81 0.49 1.82 0.72
N HIS A 82 0.83 3.05 1.06
CA HIS A 82 0.90 3.50 2.45
C HIS A 82 -0.46 4.03 2.88
N VAL A 83 -1.01 3.46 3.94
CA VAL A 83 -2.29 3.88 4.51
C VAL A 83 -2.03 4.39 5.92
N LYS A 84 -2.49 5.61 6.19
CA LYS A 84 -2.40 6.26 7.49
C LYS A 84 -3.80 6.64 7.98
N CYS A 85 -4.15 6.21 9.19
CA CYS A 85 -5.32 6.67 9.91
C CYS A 85 -4.85 7.51 11.10
N VAL A 86 -5.33 8.74 11.22
CA VAL A 86 -4.97 9.65 12.34
C VAL A 86 -5.76 9.30 13.62
N GLY A 87 -6.65 8.31 13.55
CA GLY A 87 -7.52 7.87 14.64
C GLY A 87 -8.96 8.35 14.46
N GLY A 88 -9.85 7.84 15.31
CA GLY A 88 -11.29 8.15 15.27
C GLY A 88 -12.09 7.38 14.22
N LEU A 89 -11.47 6.38 13.57
CA LEU A 89 -12.12 5.48 12.61
C LEU A 89 -11.80 4.02 12.97
N PRO A 90 -12.77 3.09 12.96
CA PRO A 90 -12.58 1.69 13.28
C PRO A 90 -12.02 0.91 12.07
N LEU A 91 -10.99 1.48 11.43
CA LEU A 91 -10.45 0.97 10.17
C LEU A 91 -10.02 -0.50 10.29
N GLY A 92 -9.49 -0.89 11.45
CA GLY A 92 -9.09 -2.27 11.72
C GLY A 92 -10.20 -3.29 11.48
N ILE A 93 -11.43 -2.98 11.92
CA ILE A 93 -12.59 -3.88 11.77
C ILE A 93 -12.92 -4.08 10.30
N GLY A 94 -13.01 -2.98 9.54
CA GLY A 94 -13.30 -3.03 8.12
C GLY A 94 -12.24 -3.82 7.34
N LEU A 95 -10.96 -3.62 7.66
CA LEU A 95 -9.85 -4.34 7.02
C LEU A 95 -9.91 -5.85 7.29
N MET A 96 -10.27 -6.24 8.52
CA MET A 96 -10.47 -7.66 8.86
C MET A 96 -11.67 -8.25 8.11
N ALA A 97 -12.82 -7.55 8.13
CA ALA A 97 -14.02 -8.00 7.44
C ALA A 97 -13.80 -8.17 5.93
N SER A 98 -13.01 -7.26 5.33
CA SER A 98 -12.65 -7.28 3.91
C SER A 98 -11.43 -8.16 3.58
N CYS A 99 -10.88 -8.91 4.55
CA CYS A 99 -9.73 -9.79 4.39
C CYS A 99 -8.47 -9.10 3.82
N VAL A 100 -8.25 -7.82 4.08
CA VAL A 100 -7.16 -7.05 3.46
C VAL A 100 -5.81 -7.50 4.04
N PRO A 101 -4.91 -8.09 3.24
CA PRO A 101 -3.60 -8.49 3.72
C PRO A 101 -2.71 -7.27 3.97
N ILE A 102 -2.07 -7.23 5.14
CA ILE A 102 -1.21 -6.12 5.54
C ILE A 102 0.25 -6.54 5.46
N VAL A 103 1.05 -5.85 4.65
CA VAL A 103 2.50 -6.10 4.52
C VAL A 103 3.22 -5.75 5.82
N THR A 104 2.89 -4.60 6.42
CA THR A 104 3.39 -4.23 7.75
C THR A 104 2.42 -3.31 8.47
N GLN A 105 2.32 -3.50 9.79
CA GLN A 105 1.58 -2.66 10.74
C GLN A 105 2.52 -1.86 11.65
N ASN A 106 3.83 -2.09 11.52
CA ASN A 106 4.81 -1.34 12.28
C ASN A 106 4.91 0.07 11.70
N ALA A 107 4.34 1.05 12.41
CA ALA A 107 4.29 2.45 11.97
C ALA A 107 5.68 3.01 11.64
N ALA A 108 6.70 2.69 12.44
CA ALA A 108 8.07 3.13 12.18
C ALA A 108 8.67 2.50 10.91
N ALA A 109 8.28 1.27 10.57
CA ALA A 109 8.69 0.64 9.31
C ALA A 109 7.93 1.24 8.11
N ALA A 110 6.61 1.41 8.24
CA ALA A 110 5.76 2.00 7.21
C ALA A 110 6.20 3.43 6.85
N ASP A 111 6.47 4.27 7.85
CA ASP A 111 6.84 5.67 7.65
C ASP A 111 8.27 5.84 7.08
N ARG A 112 9.18 4.89 7.34
CA ARG A 112 10.56 4.90 6.79
C ARG A 112 10.62 4.37 5.37
N PHE A 113 9.74 3.45 5.01
CA PHE A 113 9.70 2.86 3.68
C PHE A 113 9.31 3.92 2.65
N ARG A 114 10.10 4.10 1.57
CA ARG A 114 9.84 5.13 0.54
C ARG A 114 9.34 4.57 -0.80
N GLY A 115 9.11 3.26 -0.87
CA GLY A 115 8.81 2.53 -2.09
C GLY A 115 7.32 2.37 -2.37
N TYR A 116 6.48 3.27 -1.86
CA TYR A 116 5.04 3.23 -2.09
C TYR A 116 4.63 4.13 -3.25
N ILE A 117 3.74 3.62 -4.09
CA ILE A 117 3.23 4.31 -5.28
C ILE A 117 2.01 5.20 -4.95
N LEU A 118 1.37 4.94 -3.80
CA LEU A 118 0.20 5.66 -3.34
C LEU A 118 0.28 5.86 -1.83
N SER A 119 -0.11 7.04 -1.35
CA SER A 119 -0.36 7.32 0.06
C SER A 119 -1.82 7.66 0.26
N VAL A 120 -2.47 7.04 1.23
CA VAL A 120 -3.86 7.30 1.61
C VAL A 120 -3.87 7.73 3.06
N SER A 121 -4.37 8.93 3.35
CA SER A 121 -4.57 9.42 4.71
C SER A 121 -6.06 9.52 5.00
N LEU A 122 -6.47 8.97 6.13
CA LEU A 122 -7.83 9.00 6.65
C LEU A 122 -7.86 9.71 8.00
N CYS A 123 -8.81 10.61 8.17
CA CYS A 123 -9.12 11.19 9.48
C CYS A 123 -10.61 11.44 9.63
N ALA A 124 -11.09 11.39 10.88
CA ALA A 124 -12.42 11.88 11.22
C ALA A 124 -12.41 13.42 11.29
N ASN A 125 -13.43 14.06 10.75
CA ASN A 125 -13.64 15.49 10.86
C ASN A 125 -13.90 15.86 12.33
N ARG A 126 -12.94 16.57 12.93
CA ARG A 126 -12.95 16.95 14.35
C ARG A 126 -13.96 18.03 14.70
N ASP A 127 -14.48 18.75 13.70
CA ASP A 127 -15.50 19.78 13.91
C ASP A 127 -16.89 19.18 14.19
N SER A 128 -17.02 17.85 14.09
CA SER A 128 -18.24 17.15 14.50
C SER A 128 -18.22 16.82 16.00
N PRO A 129 -19.28 17.19 16.76
CA PRO A 129 -19.38 16.87 18.19
C PRO A 129 -19.39 15.35 18.50
N ARG A 130 -19.53 14.48 17.50
CA ARG A 130 -19.44 13.01 17.64
C ARG A 130 -18.01 12.46 17.57
N ALA A 131 -17.04 13.22 17.06
CA ALA A 131 -15.67 12.74 16.82
C ALA A 131 -14.83 12.63 18.11
N LEU A 132 -15.27 13.23 19.20
CA LEU A 132 -14.46 13.41 20.42
C LEU A 132 -14.67 12.34 21.49
N SER A 133 -15.73 11.51 21.41
CA SER A 133 -16.13 10.62 22.53
C SER A 133 -15.70 9.15 22.39
N VAL A 134 -15.10 8.73 21.27
CA VAL A 134 -14.75 7.31 21.00
C VAL A 134 -13.23 7.08 20.97
N SER A 135 -12.46 8.11 21.31
CA SER A 135 -11.01 8.23 21.11
C SER A 135 -10.16 7.20 21.88
N ASP A 136 -10.66 6.68 23.00
CA ASP A 136 -9.85 5.88 23.94
C ASP A 136 -9.91 4.36 23.69
N HIS A 137 -10.78 3.90 22.78
CA HIS A 137 -10.88 2.48 22.47
C HIS A 137 -9.80 2.06 21.44
N PRO A 138 -9.06 0.95 21.64
CA PRO A 138 -7.97 0.52 20.74
C PRO A 138 -8.37 0.39 19.27
N LEU A 139 -9.63 0.05 19.00
CA LEU A 139 -10.21 -0.02 17.64
C LEU A 139 -10.15 1.31 16.87
N PHE A 140 -10.05 2.44 17.56
CA PHE A 140 -10.04 3.79 16.99
C PHE A 140 -8.65 4.42 17.03
N ALA A 141 -7.65 3.67 17.49
CA ALA A 141 -6.28 4.14 17.60
C ALA A 141 -5.72 4.52 16.21
N PRO A 142 -4.83 5.52 16.14
CA PRO A 142 -4.11 5.82 14.92
C PRO A 142 -3.34 4.59 14.41
N CYS A 143 -3.26 4.42 13.09
CA CYS A 143 -2.49 3.34 12.49
C CYS A 143 -1.73 3.82 11.25
N SER A 144 -0.57 3.21 10.98
CA SER A 144 0.23 3.43 9.78
C SER A 144 0.64 2.06 9.25
N LEU A 145 0.16 1.72 8.06
CA LEU A 145 0.25 0.37 7.52
C LEU A 145 0.56 0.38 6.02
N ILE A 146 1.17 -0.70 5.53
CA ILE A 146 1.43 -0.92 4.10
C ILE A 146 0.56 -2.08 3.61
N ILE A 147 -0.12 -1.87 2.49
CA ILE A 147 -0.82 -2.91 1.73
C ILE A 147 -0.29 -2.95 0.29
N LEU A 148 -0.74 -3.93 -0.50
CA LEU A 148 -0.42 -4.00 -1.93
C LEU A 148 -1.54 -3.35 -2.75
N SER A 149 -1.20 -2.76 -3.91
CA SER A 149 -2.18 -2.09 -4.78
C SER A 149 -3.30 -3.01 -5.25
N ARG A 150 -2.99 -4.29 -5.47
CA ARG A 150 -3.98 -5.32 -5.84
C ARG A 150 -5.06 -5.54 -4.78
N ASP A 151 -4.80 -5.17 -3.53
CA ASP A 151 -5.73 -5.33 -2.40
C ASP A 151 -6.53 -4.04 -2.12
N LEU A 152 -6.37 -2.99 -2.94
CA LEU A 152 -7.08 -1.71 -2.80
C LEU A 152 -8.60 -1.85 -2.90
N ASP A 153 -9.12 -2.81 -3.66
CA ASP A 153 -10.56 -3.08 -3.70
C ASP A 153 -11.09 -3.57 -2.35
N GLY A 154 -10.32 -4.40 -1.64
CA GLY A 154 -10.65 -4.82 -0.27
C GLY A 154 -10.58 -3.65 0.69
N PHE A 155 -9.55 -2.81 0.58
CA PHE A 155 -9.42 -1.58 1.36
C PHE A 155 -10.60 -0.62 1.13
N CYS A 156 -11.02 -0.39 -0.11
CA CYS A 156 -12.13 0.50 -0.41
C CYS A 156 -13.46 -0.06 0.12
N ARG A 157 -13.68 -1.37 0.07
CA ARG A 157 -14.85 -1.98 0.73
C ARG A 157 -14.83 -1.76 2.24
N ALA A 158 -13.68 -1.98 2.89
CA ALA A 158 -13.51 -1.72 4.31
C ALA A 158 -13.87 -0.27 4.72
N VAL A 159 -13.56 0.70 3.86
CA VAL A 159 -13.90 2.11 4.10
C VAL A 159 -15.38 2.40 3.80
N ALA A 160 -15.93 1.85 2.72
CA ALA A 160 -17.35 2.01 2.39
C ALA A 160 -18.27 1.44 3.48
N ASP A 161 -17.87 0.31 4.06
CA ASP A 161 -18.62 -0.39 5.10
C ASP A 161 -18.45 0.25 6.50
N ALA A 162 -17.67 1.33 6.62
CA ALA A 162 -17.47 2.03 7.90
C ALA A 162 -18.80 2.52 8.51
N ASP A 163 -19.79 2.85 7.67
CA ASP A 163 -21.12 3.25 8.12
C ASP A 163 -21.91 2.13 8.81
N ILE A 164 -21.60 0.85 8.53
CA ILE A 164 -22.21 -0.31 9.20
C ILE A 164 -21.81 -0.32 10.68
N HIS A 165 -20.55 0.07 10.96
CA HIS A 165 -20.02 0.09 12.33
C HIS A 165 -20.31 1.42 13.04
N ILE A 166 -20.35 2.52 12.30
CA ILE A 166 -20.58 3.87 12.84
C ILE A 166 -21.50 4.64 11.89
N PRO A 167 -22.80 4.72 12.20
CA PRO A 167 -23.75 5.41 11.34
C PRO A 167 -23.36 6.87 11.06
N GLY A 168 -23.13 7.18 9.77
CA GLY A 168 -22.76 8.52 9.30
C GLY A 168 -21.25 8.80 9.32
N CYS A 169 -20.42 7.80 9.56
CA CYS A 169 -18.96 7.87 9.47
C CYS A 169 -18.47 8.37 8.10
N SER A 170 -19.10 7.94 7.00
CA SER A 170 -18.75 8.37 5.64
C SER A 170 -18.81 9.90 5.47
N LYS A 171 -19.77 10.56 6.12
CA LYS A 171 -19.94 12.02 6.09
C LYS A 171 -18.90 12.76 6.91
N LEU A 172 -18.29 12.08 7.88
CA LEU A 172 -17.26 12.62 8.77
C LEU A 172 -15.85 12.29 8.26
N LEU A 173 -15.72 11.37 7.32
CA LEU A 173 -14.43 10.92 6.82
C LEU A 173 -13.82 11.95 5.88
N VAL A 174 -12.59 12.34 6.18
CA VAL A 174 -11.73 13.12 5.30
C VAL A 174 -10.67 12.18 4.74
N MET A 175 -10.55 12.15 3.41
CA MET A 175 -9.62 11.30 2.69
C MET A 175 -8.67 12.15 1.84
N SER A 176 -7.36 11.89 1.99
CA SER A 176 -6.34 12.48 1.13
C SER A 176 -5.57 11.36 0.43
N ILE A 177 -5.54 11.39 -0.90
CA ILE A 177 -4.86 10.41 -1.75
C ILE A 177 -3.72 11.13 -2.47
N THR A 178 -2.50 10.65 -2.28
CA THR A 178 -1.31 11.18 -2.95
C THR A 178 -0.71 10.13 -3.87
N VAL A 179 -0.66 10.42 -5.17
CA VAL A 179 -0.03 9.57 -6.18
C VAL A 179 1.48 9.88 -6.24
N ALA A 180 2.30 8.83 -6.15
CA ALA A 180 3.76 8.90 -6.20
C ALA A 180 4.41 9.96 -5.28
N PRO A 181 4.03 10.03 -4.00
CA PRO A 181 4.40 11.11 -3.07
C PRO A 181 5.91 11.28 -2.86
N LYS A 182 6.67 10.20 -3.05
CA LYS A 182 8.12 10.15 -2.84
C LYS A 182 8.92 10.10 -4.14
N LEU A 183 8.28 10.21 -5.31
CA LEU A 183 8.95 10.05 -6.61
C LEU A 183 10.17 10.97 -6.76
N ALA A 184 10.03 12.26 -6.38
CA ALA A 184 11.11 13.24 -6.43
C ALA A 184 12.22 13.01 -5.37
N GLN A 185 11.97 12.16 -4.38
CA GLN A 185 12.90 11.83 -3.29
C GLN A 185 13.65 10.52 -3.55
N LEU A 186 13.34 9.82 -4.64
CA LEU A 186 14.05 8.61 -5.06
C LEU A 186 15.36 8.96 -5.76
N LEU A 187 16.27 7.99 -5.80
CA LEU A 187 17.51 8.14 -6.57
C LEU A 187 17.18 8.37 -8.07
N PRO A 188 17.96 9.17 -8.82
CA PRO A 188 17.61 9.57 -10.18
C PRO A 188 17.29 8.42 -11.15
N MET A 189 18.00 7.29 -11.04
CA MET A 189 17.75 6.11 -11.87
C MET A 189 16.43 5.40 -11.50
N SER A 190 16.14 5.27 -10.20
CA SER A 190 14.87 4.72 -9.71
C SER A 190 13.71 5.67 -10.00
N GLN A 191 13.93 6.98 -9.92
CA GLN A 191 12.95 8.00 -10.30
C GLN A 191 12.58 7.91 -11.78
N LYS A 192 13.57 7.75 -12.67
CA LYS A 192 13.31 7.55 -14.12
C LYS A 192 12.53 6.25 -14.37
N SER A 193 12.92 5.15 -13.73
CA SER A 193 12.26 3.85 -13.93
C SER A 193 10.83 3.82 -13.37
N ILE A 194 10.63 4.28 -12.13
CA ILE A 194 9.31 4.35 -11.49
C ILE A 194 8.43 5.41 -12.16
N GLY A 195 9.01 6.54 -12.58
CA GLY A 195 8.29 7.55 -13.37
C GLY A 195 7.80 7.01 -14.70
N ALA A 196 8.63 6.25 -15.42
CA ALA A 196 8.23 5.57 -16.65
C ALA A 196 7.15 4.48 -16.42
N PHE A 197 7.11 3.88 -15.22
CA PHE A 197 6.09 2.92 -14.84
C PHE A 197 4.75 3.57 -14.48
N LEU A 198 4.77 4.76 -13.86
CA LEU A 198 3.59 5.53 -13.45
C LEU A 198 2.92 6.28 -14.61
N THR A 199 2.69 5.55 -15.71
CA THR A 199 1.89 5.99 -16.85
C THR A 199 0.48 6.38 -16.40
N GLU A 200 -0.21 7.21 -17.20
CA GLU A 200 -1.61 7.58 -16.96
C GLU A 200 -2.51 6.36 -16.75
N LYS A 201 -2.33 5.30 -17.57
CA LYS A 201 -3.04 4.02 -17.41
C LYS A 201 -2.80 3.37 -16.04
N MET A 202 -1.57 3.43 -15.52
CA MET A 202 -1.26 2.89 -14.19
C MET A 202 -1.91 3.75 -13.09
N GLN A 203 -1.90 5.08 -13.24
CA GLN A 203 -2.56 5.99 -12.32
C GLN A 203 -4.08 5.72 -12.27
N GLU A 204 -4.72 5.57 -13.44
CA GLU A 204 -6.12 5.17 -13.53
C GLU A 204 -6.39 3.82 -12.86
N THR A 205 -5.52 2.83 -13.10
CA THR A 205 -5.64 1.49 -12.52
C THR A 205 -5.59 1.54 -10.99
N VAL A 206 -4.63 2.27 -10.42
CA VAL A 206 -4.46 2.40 -8.96
C VAL A 206 -5.55 3.26 -8.32
N LEU A 207 -6.09 4.24 -9.02
CA LEU A 207 -7.16 5.11 -8.50
C LEU A 207 -8.57 4.53 -8.73
N SER A 208 -8.74 3.58 -9.64
CA SER A 208 -10.03 2.98 -9.99
C SER A 208 -10.82 2.45 -8.78
N PRO A 209 -10.21 1.74 -7.80
CA PRO A 209 -10.93 1.23 -6.63
C PRO A 209 -11.62 2.35 -5.81
N PHE A 210 -11.00 3.53 -5.72
CA PHE A 210 -11.52 4.64 -4.92
C PHE A 210 -12.81 5.22 -5.50
N ARG A 211 -13.04 5.12 -6.81
CA ARG A 211 -14.26 5.60 -7.47
C ARG A 211 -15.54 4.91 -6.97
N ARG A 212 -15.41 3.79 -6.25
CA ARG A 212 -16.53 3.08 -5.62
C ARG A 212 -16.94 3.67 -4.27
N LEU A 213 -16.09 4.50 -3.66
CA LEU A 213 -16.33 5.16 -2.38
C LEU A 213 -17.25 6.38 -2.57
N ARG A 214 -18.55 6.14 -2.73
CA ARG A 214 -19.54 7.20 -2.96
C ARG A 214 -19.97 7.89 -1.66
N GLY A 215 -20.31 9.17 -1.76
CA GLY A 215 -20.84 9.98 -0.65
C GLY A 215 -19.77 10.56 0.30
N LEU A 216 -18.49 10.46 -0.05
CA LEU A 216 -17.40 11.05 0.71
C LEU A 216 -17.25 12.54 0.34
N LYS A 217 -17.63 13.43 1.25
CA LYS A 217 -17.65 14.88 0.97
C LYS A 217 -16.29 15.55 0.96
N ALA A 218 -15.32 15.00 1.68
CA ALA A 218 -14.02 15.63 1.92
C ALA A 218 -12.89 14.77 1.34
N VAL A 219 -12.81 14.71 0.01
CA VAL A 219 -11.80 13.94 -0.71
C VAL A 219 -10.83 14.88 -1.44
N GLN A 220 -9.54 14.62 -1.28
CA GLN A 220 -8.48 15.29 -2.02
C GLN A 220 -7.63 14.25 -2.76
N VAL A 221 -7.37 14.49 -4.05
CA VAL A 221 -6.45 13.69 -4.86
C VAL A 221 -5.36 14.61 -5.39
N HIS A 222 -4.10 14.30 -5.09
CA HIS A 222 -2.93 15.12 -5.46
C HIS A 222 -1.69 14.26 -5.75
N GLY A 223 -0.57 14.92 -6.08
CA GLY A 223 0.70 14.25 -6.42
C GLY A 223 0.94 14.15 -7.92
N HIS A 224 1.61 13.08 -8.36
CA HIS A 224 1.92 12.83 -9.77
C HIS A 224 0.73 12.22 -10.50
N VAL A 225 -0.27 13.06 -10.78
CA VAL A 225 -1.52 12.69 -11.46
C VAL A 225 -2.04 13.89 -12.25
N SER A 226 -2.69 13.65 -13.40
CA SER A 226 -3.33 14.72 -14.17
C SER A 226 -4.48 15.35 -13.37
N ARG A 227 -4.71 16.65 -13.59
CA ARG A 227 -5.78 17.38 -12.88
C ARG A 227 -7.15 16.84 -13.27
N GLU A 228 -7.28 16.44 -14.52
CA GLU A 228 -8.47 15.83 -15.10
C GLU A 228 -8.81 14.53 -14.39
N LEU A 229 -7.84 13.62 -14.24
CA LEU A 229 -8.04 12.35 -13.54
C LEU A 229 -8.31 12.56 -12.04
N ALA A 230 -7.58 13.47 -11.38
CA ALA A 230 -7.80 13.78 -9.98
C ALA A 230 -9.21 14.33 -9.70
N ASN A 231 -9.68 15.26 -10.54
CA ASN A 231 -11.05 15.80 -10.46
C ASN A 231 -12.09 14.73 -10.75
N ALA A 232 -11.90 13.91 -11.80
CA ALA A 232 -12.84 12.85 -12.14
C ALA A 232 -13.00 11.81 -11.02
N VAL A 233 -11.91 11.44 -10.34
CA VAL A 233 -11.96 10.54 -9.18
C VAL A 233 -12.69 11.20 -8.00
N ARG A 234 -12.37 12.46 -7.69
CA ARG A 234 -13.03 13.21 -6.61
C ARG A 234 -14.54 13.34 -6.85
N ASP A 235 -14.93 13.72 -8.06
CA ASP A 235 -16.33 13.99 -8.42
C ASP A 235 -17.18 12.71 -8.45
N GLN A 236 -16.56 11.53 -8.61
CA GLN A 236 -17.24 10.23 -8.49
C GLN A 236 -17.36 9.75 -7.04
N MET A 237 -16.51 10.26 -6.14
CA MET A 237 -16.52 9.91 -4.71
C MET A 237 -17.46 10.81 -3.90
N GLY A 238 -17.58 12.09 -4.28
CA GLY A 238 -18.52 13.05 -3.66
C GLY A 238 -19.97 12.78 -4.02
#